data_AF-A0A1F5WNP3-F1
#
_entry.id   AF-A0A1F5WNP3-F1
#
_cell.length_a   1.000
_cell.length_b   1.000
_cell.length_c   1.000
_cell.angle_alpha   90.00
_cell.angle_beta   90.00
_cell.angle_gamma   90.00
#
_symmetry.space_group_name_H-M   'P 1'
#
loop_
_entity.id
_entity.type
_entity.pdbx_description
1 polymer ?
#
loop_
_entity_poly.entity_id
_entity_poly.type
_entity_poly.pdbx_seq_one_letter_code
_entity_poly.pdbx_strand_id
1 'polypeptide(L)' 'MATQLSSLEKIEESIQKASPEEQRRLLIKLPHLLKLDVSDLILLKIAESSFDFWNNPDDTVYDSL' A
#
# COMPACT_ATOMS: atom_id res chain seq x y z
N MET A 1 -17.83 -18.54 -15.75
CA MET A 1 -18.50 -17.70 -14.74
C MET A 1 -17.54 -16.60 -14.38
N ALA A 2 -17.89 -15.32 -14.60
CA ALA A 2 -17.00 -14.22 -14.24
C ALA A 2 -17.10 -13.99 -12.73
N THR A 3 -16.04 -14.35 -12.01
CA THR A 3 -15.89 -14.06 -10.58
C THR A 3 -15.95 -12.53 -10.43
N GLN A 4 -16.97 -12.00 -9.76
CA GLN A 4 -17.00 -10.59 -9.45
C GLN A 4 -15.87 -10.28 -8.47
N LEU A 5 -14.79 -9.68 -8.98
CA LEU A 5 -13.74 -9.10 -8.15
C LEU A 5 -14.37 -8.06 -7.22
N SER A 6 -14.07 -8.20 -5.93
CA SER A 6 -14.37 -7.21 -4.91
C SER A 6 -13.79 -5.85 -5.31
N SER A 7 -14.35 -4.78 -4.78
CA SER A 7 -13.85 -3.43 -5.05
C SER A 7 -12.37 -3.26 -4.66
N LEU A 8 -11.88 -4.03 -3.69
CA LEU A 8 -10.48 -4.02 -3.25
C LEU A 8 -9.57 -4.65 -4.32
N GLU A 9 -9.91 -5.84 -4.80
CA GLU A 9 -9.10 -6.56 -5.81
C GLU A 9 -9.01 -5.78 -7.12
N LYS A 10 -10.06 -5.02 -7.49
CA LYS A 10 -10.02 -4.13 -8.66
C LYS A 10 -9.08 -2.94 -8.48
N ILE A 11 -9.00 -2.41 -7.25
CA ILE A 11 -8.07 -1.33 -6.91
C ILE A 11 -6.63 -1.87 -6.98
N GLU A 12 -6.38 -3.05 -6.43
CA GLU A 12 -5.07 -3.71 -6.50
C GLU A 12 -4.62 -3.96 -7.94
N GLU A 13 -5.48 -4.54 -8.79
CA GLU A 13 -5.17 -4.74 -10.21
C GLU A 13 -4.86 -3.42 -10.93
N SER A 14 -5.60 -2.36 -10.60
CA SER A 14 -5.42 -1.05 -11.23
C SER A 14 -4.11 -0.39 -10.80
N ILE A 15 -3.70 -0.57 -9.54
CA ILE A 15 -2.40 -0.11 -9.02
C ILE A 15 -1.28 -0.90 -9.69
N GLN A 16 -1.38 -2.23 -9.79
CA GLN A 16 -0.35 -3.07 -10.43
C GLN A 16 -0.11 -2.71 -11.91
N LYS A 17 -1.17 -2.31 -12.64
CA LYS A 17 -1.09 -1.95 -14.05
C LYS A 17 -0.62 -0.50 -14.29
N ALA A 18 -0.61 0.34 -13.25
CA ALA A 18 -0.20 1.73 -13.34
C ALA A 18 1.32 1.89 -13.36
N SER A 19 1.82 2.93 -14.03
CA SER A 19 3.25 3.28 -13.97
C SER A 19 3.66 3.73 -12.55
N PRO A 20 4.95 3.66 -12.18
CA PRO A 20 5.40 4.06 -10.84
C PRO A 20 5.00 5.49 -10.44
N GLU A 21 4.96 6.42 -11.40
CA GLU A 21 4.50 7.79 -11.14
C GLU A 21 2.99 7.87 -10.88
N GLU A 22 2.20 7.11 -11.64
CA GLU A 22 0.75 7.04 -11.46
C GLU A 22 0.39 6.35 -10.15
N GLN A 23 1.09 5.27 -9.79
CA GLN A 23 0.98 4.61 -8.49
C GLN A 23 1.24 5.59 -7.35
N ARG A 24 2.35 6.35 -7.40
CA ARG A 24 2.65 7.38 -6.39
C ARG A 24 1.53 8.41 -6.28
N ARG A 25 1.04 8.94 -7.40
CA ARG A 25 -0.04 9.92 -7.42
C ARG A 25 -1.34 9.36 -6.82
N LEU A 26 -1.64 8.09 -7.08
CA LEU A 26 -2.81 7.42 -6.55
C LEU A 26 -2.67 7.18 -5.03
N LEU A 27 -1.54 6.64 -4.60
CA LEU A 27 -1.26 6.33 -3.19
C LEU A 27 -1.25 7.58 -2.30
N ILE A 28 -0.78 8.73 -2.80
CA ILE A 28 -0.86 10.01 -2.07
C ILE A 28 -2.31 10.45 -1.84
N LYS A 29 -3.21 10.17 -2.79
CA LYS A 29 -4.62 10.57 -2.72
C LYS A 29 -5.51 9.55 -2.02
N LEU A 30 -5.08 8.29 -1.97
CA LEU A 30 -5.84 7.18 -1.41
C LEU A 30 -6.36 7.43 0.02
N PRO A 31 -5.58 8.00 0.95
CA PRO A 31 -6.08 8.23 2.31
C PRO A 31 -7.25 9.22 2.36
N HIS A 32 -7.24 10.22 1.48
CA HIS A 32 -8.34 11.17 1.33
C HIS A 32 -9.57 10.51 0.68
N LEU A 33 -9.36 9.64 -0.32
CA LEU A 33 -10.44 8.89 -0.98
C LEU A 33 -11.12 7.90 -0.04
N LEU A 34 -10.34 7.28 0.85
CA LEU A 34 -10.82 6.38 1.90
C LEU A 34 -11.43 7.13 3.10
N LYS A 35 -11.38 8.47 3.09
CA LYS A 35 -11.88 9.33 4.18
C LYS A 35 -11.30 8.93 5.54
N LEU A 36 -10.02 8.57 5.57
CA LEU A 36 -9.32 8.29 6.82
C LEU A 36 -9.27 9.54 7.69
N ASP A 37 -9.43 9.36 8.99
CA ASP A 37 -9.33 10.47 9.93
C ASP A 37 -7.88 10.96 10.01
N VAL A 38 -7.70 12.26 10.25
CA VAL A 38 -6.36 12.87 10.37
C VAL A 38 -5.57 12.19 11.50
N SER A 39 -6.25 11.78 12.57
CA SER A 39 -5.67 11.04 13.68
C SER A 39 -5.06 9.71 13.24
N ASP A 40 -5.76 8.99 12.35
CA ASP A 40 -5.28 7.71 11.79
C ASP A 40 -4.06 7.93 10.88
N LEU A 41 -4.05 9.02 10.12
CA LEU A 41 -2.89 9.38 9.28
C LEU A 41 -1.65 9.71 10.12
N ILE A 42 -1.84 10.41 11.23
CA ILE A 42 -0.76 10.73 12.17
C ILE A 42 -0.22 9.44 12.80
N LEU A 43 -1.11 8.52 13.19
CA LEU A 43 -0.71 7.24 13.76
C LEU A 43 0.11 6.41 12.75
N LEU A 44 -0.33 6.33 11.49
CA LEU A 44 0.39 5.66 10.41
C LEU A 44 1.78 6.27 10.18
N LYS A 45 1.88 7.61 10.22
CA LYS A 45 3.15 8.32 10.07
C LYS A 45 4.12 8.04 11.23
N ILE A 46 3.62 8.01 12.47
CA ILE A 46 4.45 7.69 13.63
C ILE A 46 4.91 6.23 13.57
N ALA A 47 4.07 5.34 13.06
CA ALA A 47 4.38 3.93 12.87
C ALA A 47 5.39 3.65 11.73
N GLU A 48 5.68 4.61 10.83
CA GLU A 48 6.61 4.40 9.70
C GLU A 48 7.99 3.89 10.16
N SER A 49 8.54 4.44 11.25
CA SER A 49 9.83 4.01 11.80
C SER A 49 9.81 2.58 12.36
N SER A 50 8.63 2.07 12.70
CA SER A 50 8.46 0.68 13.15
C SER A 50 8.44 -0.29 11.96
N PHE A 51 8.20 0.17 10.73
CA PHE A 51 8.35 -0.67 9.54
C PHE A 51 9.81 -0.87 9.15
N ASP A 52 10.70 0.09 9.45
CA ASP A 52 12.15 -0.08 9.25
C ASP A 52 12.72 -1.23 10.10
N PHE A 53 12.12 -1.51 11.27
CA PHE A 53 12.46 -2.68 12.09
C PHE A 53 12.24 -4.01 11.35
N TRP A 54 11.22 -4.08 10.48
CA TRP A 54 10.92 -5.27 9.68
C TRP A 54 11.76 -5.36 8.40
N ASN A 55 12.48 -4.29 8.04
CA ASN A 55 13.36 -4.26 6.88
C ASN A 55 14.74 -4.82 7.25
N ASN A 56 14.76 -6.09 7.63
CA ASN A 56 15.96 -6.79 8.06
C ASN A 56 16.77 -7.21 6.81
N PRO A 57 18.00 -6.71 6.63
CA PRO A 57 18.84 -7.10 5.50
C PRO A 57 19.17 -8.61 5.48
N ASP A 58 19.11 -9.28 6.63
CA ASP A 58 19.29 -10.74 6.69
C ASP A 58 18.05 -11.51 6.18
N ASP A 59 16.87 -10.88 6.14
CA ASP A 59 15.64 -11.48 5.59
C ASP A 59 15.63 -11.47 4.05
N THR A 60 16.48 -10.65 3.42
CA THR A 60 16.66 -10.63 1.95
C THR A 60 17.03 -12.00 1.37
N VAL A 61 17.65 -12.88 2.18
CA VAL A 61 17.98 -14.26 1.78
C VAL A 61 16.71 -15.10 1.59
N TYR A 62 15.67 -14.85 2.38
CA TYR A 62 14.39 -15.59 2.30
C TYR A 62 13.44 -15.03 1.24
N ASP A 63 13.59 -13.77 0.81
CA ASP A 63 12.81 -13.17 -0.27
C ASP A 63 13.02 -13.85 -1.64
N SER A 64 14.08 -14.64 -1.77
CA SER A 64 14.48 -15.31 -3.01
C SER A 64 14.13 -16.81 -3.09
N LEU A 65 13.47 -17.36 -2.05
CA LEU A 65 12.98 -18.75 -2.01
C LEU A 65 11.54 -18.86 -2.52
#